data_AF-A0A820BDL7-F1
#
_entry.id   AF-A0A820BDL7-F1
#
_cell.length_a   1.000
_cell.length_b   1.000
_cell.length_c   1.000
_cell.angle_alpha   90.00
_cell.angle_beta   90.00
_cell.angle_gamma   90.00
#
_symmetry.space_group_name_H-M   'P 1'
#
loop_
_entity.id
_entity.type
_entity.pdbx_description
1 polymer ?
#
loop_
_entity_poly.entity_id
_entity_poly.type
_entity_poly.pdbx_seq_one_letter_code
_entity_poly.pdbx_strand_id
1 'polypeptide(L)'
;MSCNLSSNGAIVIAREQSEGRGRGDNQWTSPLGCAMFNVYFDINLQSLLGQRLSLLQLLASAAVVQAIERTSDYKVLNAQIKWPNDIFIGNDFAKLGGILATSSI
;
A
#
# COMPACT_ATOMS: atom_id res chain seq x y z
N MET A 1 1.03 -19.94 -10.09
CA MET A 1 -0.35 -20.08 -9.58
C MET A 1 -1.15 -18.94 -10.21
N SER A 2 -1.84 -19.20 -11.33
CA SER A 2 -2.60 -18.17 -12.06
C SER A 2 -3.98 -18.03 -11.42
N CYS A 3 -4.15 -16.99 -10.60
CA CYS A 3 -5.45 -16.60 -10.08
C CYS A 3 -6.19 -15.85 -11.20
N ASN A 4 -7.28 -16.42 -11.73
CA ASN A 4 -8.18 -15.71 -12.64
C ASN A 4 -8.97 -14.70 -11.80
N LEU A 5 -8.43 -13.49 -11.69
CA LEU A 5 -9.09 -12.38 -11.01
C LEU A 5 -10.29 -11.96 -11.87
N SER A 6 -11.49 -12.03 -11.30
CA SER A 6 -12.71 -11.51 -11.94
C SER A 6 -12.56 -10.04 -12.31
N SER A 7 -13.27 -9.59 -13.35
CA SER A 7 -13.27 -8.23 -13.92
C SER A 7 -13.66 -7.08 -12.97
N ASN A 8 -13.81 -7.36 -11.66
CA ASN A 8 -14.24 -6.41 -10.63
C ASN A 8 -13.13 -6.09 -9.61
N GLY A 9 -11.89 -6.48 -9.90
CA GLY A 9 -10.75 -6.33 -9.00
C GLY A 9 -10.60 -7.47 -7.99
N ALA A 10 -9.55 -7.41 -7.18
CA ALA A 10 -9.21 -8.43 -6.21
C ALA A 10 -8.35 -7.90 -5.07
N ILE A 11 -8.38 -8.61 -3.93
CA ILE A 11 -7.48 -8.35 -2.81
C ILE A 11 -6.73 -9.65 -2.52
N VAL A 12 -5.42 -9.55 -2.39
CA VAL A 12 -4.55 -10.68 -2.02
C VAL A 12 -3.84 -10.32 -0.73
N ILE A 13 -4.02 -11.12 0.31
CA ILE A 13 -3.35 -10.96 1.61
C ILE A 13 -2.34 -12.09 1.75
N ALA A 14 -1.08 -11.73 1.98
CA ALA A 14 -0.01 -12.70 2.19
C ALA A 14 0.32 -12.80 3.67
N ARG A 15 0.61 -14.02 4.15
CA ARG A 15 1.14 -14.24 5.51
C ARG A 15 2.63 -13.87 5.61
N GLU A 16 3.36 -14.04 4.52
CA GLU A 16 4.79 -13.77 4.40
C GLU A 16 5.12 -13.50 2.93
N GLN A 17 6.10 -12.62 2.66
CA GLN A 17 6.67 -12.42 1.34
C GLN A 17 8.15 -12.83 1.34
N SER A 18 8.49 -13.86 0.57
CA SER A 18 9.89 -14.29 0.39
C SER A 18 10.70 -13.33 -0.48
N GLU A 19 10.03 -12.67 -1.43
CA GLU A 19 10.65 -11.75 -2.40
C GLU A 19 9.89 -10.41 -2.44
N GLY A 20 9.65 -9.83 -1.26
CA GLY A 20 9.00 -8.54 -1.14
C GLY A 20 9.76 -7.44 -1.89
N ARG A 21 9.04 -6.58 -2.60
CA ARG A 21 9.60 -5.50 -3.42
C ARG A 21 9.23 -4.14 -2.87
N GLY A 22 10.22 -3.27 -2.74
CA GLY A 22 10.05 -1.84 -2.51
C GLY A 22 10.09 -1.05 -3.81
N ARG A 23 10.18 0.27 -3.70
CA ARG A 23 10.32 1.16 -4.85
C ARG A 23 11.74 1.10 -5.43
N GLY A 24 11.86 1.09 -6.75
CA GLY A 24 13.15 0.88 -7.43
C GLY A 24 13.64 -0.55 -7.21
N ASP A 25 14.92 -0.71 -6.89
CA ASP A 25 15.54 -2.02 -6.61
C ASP A 25 15.57 -2.36 -5.12
N ASN A 26 14.85 -1.60 -4.28
CA ASN A 26 14.81 -1.86 -2.86
C ASN A 26 14.04 -3.15 -2.56
N GLN A 27 14.55 -3.97 -1.64
CA GLN A 27 13.84 -5.12 -1.13
C GLN A 27 12.91 -4.71 0.02
N TRP A 28 11.73 -5.34 0.10
CA TRP A 28 10.81 -5.17 1.21
C TRP A 28 10.81 -6.41 2.09
N THR A 29 11.43 -6.31 3.26
CA THR A 29 11.43 -7.37 4.26
C THR A 29 10.18 -7.27 5.12
N SER A 30 9.46 -8.38 5.27
CA SER A 30 8.18 -8.42 5.96
C SER A 30 8.04 -9.71 6.80
N PRO A 31 8.54 -9.69 8.04
CA PRO A 31 8.43 -10.84 8.93
C PRO A 31 6.97 -11.15 9.29
N LEU A 32 6.75 -12.33 9.88
CA LEU A 32 5.44 -12.74 10.37
C LEU A 32 4.84 -11.67 11.30
N GLY A 33 3.57 -11.32 11.04
CA GLY A 33 2.84 -10.28 11.76
C GLY A 33 2.72 -8.96 10.99
N CYS A 34 3.46 -8.77 9.89
CA CYS A 34 3.24 -7.64 9.00
C CYS A 34 1.89 -7.72 8.29
N ALA A 35 1.21 -6.56 8.15
CA ALA A 35 0.00 -6.44 7.35
C ALA A 35 0.36 -6.27 5.86
N MET A 36 0.49 -7.37 5.13
CA MET A 36 0.84 -7.38 3.71
C MET A 36 -0.38 -7.69 2.85
N PHE A 37 -0.70 -6.79 1.93
CA PHE A 37 -1.78 -7.01 0.99
C PHE A 37 -1.57 -6.24 -0.32
N ASN A 38 -2.13 -6.78 -1.40
CA ASN A 38 -2.24 -6.13 -2.69
C ASN A 38 -3.72 -5.92 -3.02
N VAL A 39 -4.03 -4.79 -3.63
CA VAL A 39 -5.35 -4.50 -4.19
C VAL A 39 -5.17 -4.33 -5.69
N TYR A 40 -5.91 -5.11 -6.46
CA TYR A 40 -5.92 -5.11 -7.92
C TYR A 40 -7.28 -4.61 -8.41
N PHE A 41 -7.29 -3.75 -9.42
CA PHE A 41 -8.50 -3.25 -10.05
C PHE A 41 -8.17 -2.64 -11.41
N ASP A 42 -9.14 -2.66 -12.32
CA ASP A 42 -9.01 -2.04 -13.63
C ASP A 42 -9.32 -0.55 -13.56
N ILE A 43 -8.50 0.26 -14.23
CA ILE A 43 -8.67 1.70 -14.30
C ILE A 43 -8.74 2.10 -15.77
N ASN A 44 -9.76 2.88 -16.13
CA ASN A 44 -9.83 3.47 -17.45
C ASN A 44 -8.63 4.40 -17.66
N LEU A 45 -7.79 4.11 -18.67
CA LEU A 45 -6.57 4.88 -18.97
C LEU A 45 -6.85 6.34 -19.31
N GLN A 46 -8.04 6.67 -19.80
CA GLN A 46 -8.44 8.06 -20.08
C GLN A 46 -8.89 8.82 -18.84
N SER A 47 -9.14 8.14 -17.70
CA SER A 47 -9.50 8.80 -16.45
C SER A 47 -8.32 9.55 -15.80
N LEU A 48 -8.62 10.46 -14.88
CA LEU A 48 -7.59 11.19 -14.12
C LEU A 48 -6.61 10.25 -13.40
N LEU A 49 -7.11 9.16 -12.82
CA LEU A 49 -6.30 8.17 -12.11
C LEU A 49 -5.46 7.33 -13.09
N GLY A 50 -6.04 6.95 -14.23
CA GLY A 50 -5.33 6.22 -15.29
C GLY A 50 -4.17 7.03 -15.88
N GLN A 51 -4.34 8.34 -16.03
CA GLN A 51 -3.30 9.24 -16.53
C GLN A 51 -2.26 9.61 -15.45
N ARG A 52 -2.55 9.39 -14.16
CA ARG A 52 -1.70 9.83 -13.04
C ARG A 52 -1.63 8.79 -11.92
N LEU A 53 -0.89 7.71 -12.15
CA LEU A 53 -0.69 6.63 -11.17
C LEU A 53 -0.13 7.11 -9.82
N SER A 54 0.63 8.21 -9.79
CA SER A 54 1.13 8.80 -8.54
C SER A 54 -0.01 9.24 -7.60
N LEU A 55 -1.18 9.62 -8.13
CA LEU A 55 -2.36 9.93 -7.32
C LEU A 55 -2.91 8.69 -6.63
N LEU A 56 -2.88 7.51 -7.27
CA LEU A 56 -3.31 6.27 -6.63
C LEU A 56 -2.44 5.91 -5.44
N GLN A 57 -1.12 6.09 -5.57
CA GLN A 57 -0.19 5.84 -4.47
C GLN A 57 -0.46 6.78 -3.28
N LEU A 58 -0.73 8.06 -3.55
CA LEU A 58 -1.11 9.02 -2.52
C LEU A 58 -2.46 8.67 -1.87
N LEU A 59 -3.46 8.32 -2.67
CA LEU A 59 -4.79 7.91 -2.18
C LEU A 59 -4.71 6.66 -1.31
N ALA A 60 -3.95 5.65 -1.74
CA ALA A 60 -3.70 4.44 -0.95
C ALA A 60 -2.97 4.77 0.36
N SER A 61 -1.97 5.65 0.32
CA SER A 61 -1.24 6.07 1.53
C SER A 61 -2.17 6.78 2.52
N ALA A 62 -3.03 7.69 2.03
CA ALA A 62 -4.04 8.36 2.85
C ALA A 62 -5.09 7.40 3.39
N ALA A 63 -5.51 6.40 2.61
CA ALA A 63 -6.46 5.40 3.05
C ALA A 63 -5.90 4.52 4.18
N VAL A 64 -4.63 4.11 4.10
CA VAL A 64 -3.98 3.33 5.17
C VAL A 64 -3.84 4.16 6.45
N VAL A 65 -3.40 5.42 6.35
CA VAL A 65 -3.33 6.31 7.53
C VAL A 65 -4.72 6.48 8.16
N GLN A 66 -5.76 6.74 7.36
CA GLN A 66 -7.13 6.82 7.88
C GLN A 66 -7.62 5.51 8.51
N ALA A 67 -7.24 4.35 7.97
CA ALA A 67 -7.60 3.05 8.55
C ALA A 67 -6.93 2.83 9.92
N ILE A 68 -5.67 3.24 10.06
CA ILE A 68 -4.94 3.21 11.33
C ILE A 68 -5.62 4.14 12.35
N GLU A 69 -5.92 5.38 11.97
CA GLU A 69 -6.55 6.35 12.86
C GLU A 69 -7.96 5.96 13.32
N ARG A 70 -8.72 5.25 12.48
CA ARG A 70 -10.08 4.76 12.79
C ARG A 70 -10.08 3.50 13.65
N THR A 71 -8.95 2.81 13.75
CA THR A 71 -8.81 1.64 14.63
C THR A 71 -8.42 2.12 16.02
N SER A 72 -9.31 1.95 17.00
CA SER A 72 -9.18 2.52 18.36
C SER A 72 -7.80 2.30 18.99
N ASP A 73 -7.30 1.08 18.86
CA ASP A 73 -6.06 0.63 19.51
C ASP A 73 -4.82 1.20 18.82
N TYR A 74 -4.94 1.64 17.56
CA TYR A 74 -3.83 2.14 16.75
C TYR A 74 -3.82 3.66 16.59
N LYS A 75 -4.87 4.36 17.02
CA LYS A 75 -4.92 5.83 16.98
C LYS A 75 -3.75 6.49 17.70
N VAL A 76 -3.25 5.87 18.77
CA VAL A 76 -2.10 6.36 19.54
C VAL A 76 -0.79 6.39 18.73
N LEU A 77 -0.70 5.62 17.64
CA LEU A 77 0.50 5.57 16.80
C LEU A 77 0.78 6.89 16.07
N ASN A 78 -0.24 7.75 15.90
CA ASN A 78 -0.11 9.03 15.18
C ASN A 78 0.53 8.84 13.80
N ALA A 79 -0.09 8.02 12.96
CA ALA A 79 0.44 7.68 11.65
C ALA A 79 0.38 8.87 10.69
N GLN A 80 1.48 9.12 9.97
CA GLN A 80 1.64 10.24 9.06
C GLN A 80 2.25 9.77 7.74
N ILE A 81 1.90 10.46 6.66
CA ILE A 81 2.48 10.20 5.34
C ILE A 81 3.80 10.96 5.23
N LYS A 82 4.91 10.24 5.09
CA LYS A 82 6.14 10.80 4.55
C LYS A 82 6.10 10.64 3.04
N TRP A 83 5.98 11.77 2.35
CA TRP A 83 5.86 11.80 0.90
C TRP A 83 7.03 11.04 0.22
N PRO A 84 6.78 10.24 -0.85
CA PRO A 84 5.50 10.08 -1.55
C PRO A 84 4.64 8.89 -1.13
N ASN A 85 5.15 7.96 -0.32
CA ASN A 85 4.53 6.64 -0.18
C ASN A 85 4.86 5.91 1.12
N ASP A 86 5.57 6.55 2.04
CA ASP A 86 5.93 5.90 3.29
C ASP A 86 5.00 6.36 4.41
N ILE A 87 4.71 5.43 5.33
CA ILE A 87 3.94 5.71 6.53
C ILE A 87 4.89 5.69 7.71
N PHE A 88 4.84 6.76 8.49
CA PHE A 88 5.68 6.97 9.67
C PHE A 88 4.81 7.14 10.90
N ILE A 89 5.32 6.74 12.06
CA ILE A 89 4.61 6.83 13.35
C ILE A 89 5.48 7.48 14.42
N GLY A 90 4.82 8.02 15.44
CA GLY A 90 5.47 8.59 16.62
C GLY A 90 6.30 9.83 16.34
N ASN A 91 6.94 10.34 17.39
CA ASN A 91 7.76 11.56 17.31
C ASN A 91 9.15 11.31 16.73
N ASP A 92 9.64 10.06 16.82
CA ASP A 92 10.96 9.67 16.31
C ASP A 92 10.96 9.37 14.81
N PHE A 93 9.80 9.55 14.14
CA PHE A 93 9.60 9.21 12.73
C PHE A 93 10.14 7.80 12.43
N ALA A 94 9.57 6.79 13.10
CA ALA A 94 9.82 5.40 12.76
C ALA A 94 8.97 5.00 11.55
N LYS A 95 9.59 4.34 10.55
CA LYS A 95 8.86 3.84 9.38
C LYS A 95 7.99 2.65 9.78
N LEU A 96 6.68 2.79 9.61
CA LEU A 96 5.69 1.74 9.84
C LEU A 96 5.51 0.86 8.60
N GLY A 97 5.48 1.47 7.42
CA GLY A 97 5.08 0.80 6.20
C GLY A 97 5.36 1.63 4.95
N GLY A 98 5.01 1.07 3.79
CA GLY A 98 5.13 1.75 2.52
C GLY A 98 4.12 1.21 1.51
N ILE A 99 3.77 2.07 0.55
CA ILE A 99 2.86 1.74 -0.54
C ILE A 99 3.67 1.66 -1.83
N LEU A 100 3.38 0.66 -2.66
CA LEU A 100 3.92 0.56 -4.01
C LEU A 100 2.75 0.44 -5.00
N ALA A 101 2.60 1.43 -5.88
CA ALA A 101 1.64 1.37 -6.98
C ALA A 101 2.36 0.95 -8.27
N THR A 102 1.81 -0.05 -8.96
CA THR A 102 2.29 -0.50 -10.27
C THR A 102 1.11 -0.65 -11.22
N SER A 103 1.38 -0.60 -12.52
CA SER A 103 0.38 -0.81 -13.57
C SER A 103 0.95 -1.73 -14.63
N SER A 104 0.10 -2.56 -15.20
CA SER A 104 0.32 -3.28 -16.45
C SER A 104 -0.67 -2.78 -17.48
N ILE A 105 -0.21 -2.48 -18.69
CA ILE A 105 -1.04 -2.12 -19.85
C ILE A 105 -1.14 -3.35 -20.75
#